data_AF-A0A0F9BXC8-F1
#
_entry.id   AF-A0A0F9BXC8-F1
#
_cell.length_a   1.000
_cell.length_b   1.000
_cell.length_c   1.000
_cell.angle_alpha   90.00
_cell.angle_beta   90.00
_cell.angle_gamma   90.00
#
_symmetry.space_group_name_H-M   'P 1'
#
loop_
_entity.id
_entity.type
_entity.pdbx_description
1 polymer ?
#
loop_
_entity_poly.entity_id
_entity_poly.type
_entity_poly.pdbx_seq_one_letter_code
_entity_poly.pdbx_strand_id
1 'polypeptide(L)'
;SIVLGADGDGKDSFKRMTEFVLENNIDVLTFGINCPFPKTELYHRLDSEKRIFRKNYPADWKYYDTAHVVHRFVDMTLEDFIEGMQYMYDHLYAGDNLRMRFRKSLKTIGSTRHGKRNAMFGFRVGSDWQQVFEQVLENLHKLYDSGDYYQDWYKSSTVSVSAPVENGVPVS
;
A
#
# COMPACT_ATOMS: atom_id res chain seq x y z
N SER A 1 -4.24 2.77 -13.82
CA SER A 1 -3.60 2.48 -12.53
C SER A 1 -4.22 3.37 -11.47
N ILE A 2 -4.42 2.85 -10.27
CA ILE A 2 -4.88 3.60 -9.09
C ILE A 2 -3.73 3.62 -8.08
N VAL A 3 -3.51 4.75 -7.42
CA VAL A 3 -2.58 4.88 -6.30
C VAL A 3 -3.37 5.21 -5.05
N LEU A 4 -3.08 4.53 -3.94
CA LEU A 4 -3.79 4.68 -2.66
C LEU A 4 -2.80 5.02 -1.54
N GLY A 5 -3.27 5.73 -0.52
CA GLY A 5 -2.44 6.12 0.64
C GLY A 5 -1.71 7.44 0.43
N ALA A 6 -2.22 8.28 -0.47
CA ALA A 6 -1.82 9.66 -0.60
C ALA A 6 -2.49 10.54 0.47
N ASP A 7 -1.94 11.74 0.68
CA ASP A 7 -2.60 12.74 1.52
C ASP A 7 -3.94 13.12 0.87
N GLY A 8 -5.01 13.18 1.66
CA GLY A 8 -6.39 13.34 1.19
C GLY A 8 -7.17 12.03 1.00
N ASP A 9 -6.50 10.87 0.99
CA ASP A 9 -7.18 9.57 1.03
C ASP A 9 -7.64 9.28 2.46
N GLY A 10 -8.96 9.20 2.65
CA GLY A 10 -9.57 8.70 3.89
C GLY A 10 -10.22 7.31 3.72
N LYS A 11 -10.79 6.78 4.81
CA LYS A 11 -11.47 5.47 4.86
C LYS A 11 -12.54 5.25 3.78
N ASP A 12 -13.25 6.31 3.37
CA ASP A 12 -14.32 6.21 2.35
C ASP A 12 -13.77 6.15 0.92
N SER A 13 -12.48 6.43 0.70
CA SER A 13 -11.86 6.48 -0.64
C SER A 13 -11.86 5.12 -1.33
N PHE A 14 -11.62 4.05 -0.58
CA PHE A 14 -11.64 2.67 -1.08
C PHE A 14 -13.02 2.27 -1.60
N LYS A 15 -14.07 2.59 -0.85
CA LYS A 15 -15.45 2.32 -1.25
C LYS A 15 -15.82 3.11 -2.50
N ARG A 16 -15.57 4.43 -2.51
CA ARG A 16 -15.84 5.29 -3.68
C ARG A 16 -15.11 4.82 -4.93
N MET A 17 -13.84 4.43 -4.78
CA MET A 17 -13.06 3.91 -5.90
C MET A 17 -13.59 2.56 -6.41
N THR A 18 -13.99 1.67 -5.50
CA THR A 18 -14.63 0.40 -5.83
C THR A 18 -15.93 0.62 -6.61
N GLU A 19 -16.80 1.50 -6.12
CA GLU A 19 -18.05 1.89 -6.78
C GLU A 19 -17.77 2.43 -8.18
N PHE A 20 -16.83 3.38 -8.30
CA PHE A 20 -16.43 3.95 -9.58
C PHE A 20 -15.98 2.88 -10.59
N VAL A 21 -15.14 1.93 -10.16
CA VAL A 21 -14.65 0.82 -11.00
C VAL A 21 -15.80 -0.06 -11.50
N LEU A 22 -16.74 -0.39 -10.61
CA LEU A 22 -17.88 -1.24 -10.91
C LEU A 22 -18.92 -0.56 -11.81
N GLU A 23 -19.19 0.73 -11.57
CA GLU A 23 -20.13 1.55 -12.35
C GLU A 23 -19.64 1.77 -13.79
N ASN A 24 -18.35 2.02 -13.96
CA ASN A 24 -17.76 2.29 -15.28
C ASN A 24 -17.30 1.02 -16.02
N ASN A 25 -17.53 -0.17 -15.44
CA ASN A 25 -17.12 -1.45 -15.98
C ASN A 25 -15.65 -1.48 -16.44
N ILE A 26 -14.76 -1.00 -15.57
CA ILE A 26 -13.32 -1.03 -15.85
C ILE A 26 -12.86 -2.49 -15.76
N ASP A 27 -12.38 -3.05 -16.87
CA ASP A 27 -12.04 -4.48 -16.96
C ASP A 27 -10.60 -4.79 -16.51
N VAL A 28 -9.66 -3.88 -16.78
CA VAL A 28 -8.24 -4.02 -16.42
C VAL A 28 -7.88 -2.92 -15.45
N LEU A 29 -7.43 -3.33 -14.26
CA LEU A 29 -7.08 -2.41 -13.20
C LEU A 29 -5.79 -2.87 -12.53
N THR A 30 -4.92 -1.90 -12.26
CA THR A 30 -3.69 -2.06 -11.49
C THR A 30 -3.79 -1.11 -10.31
N PHE A 31 -3.35 -1.54 -9.13
CA PHE A 31 -3.27 -0.69 -7.95
C PHE A 31 -1.83 -0.65 -7.42
N GLY A 32 -1.50 0.42 -6.73
CA GLY A 32 -0.24 0.58 -6.03
C GLY A 32 -0.43 1.45 -4.79
N ILE A 33 0.44 1.26 -3.83
CA ILE A 33 0.52 2.10 -2.64
C ILE A 33 1.40 3.31 -2.97
N ASN A 34 0.97 4.50 -2.52
CA ASN A 34 1.72 5.74 -2.69
C ASN A 34 3.12 5.58 -2.09
N CYS A 35 4.14 5.58 -2.95
CA CYS A 35 5.50 5.25 -2.58
C CYS A 35 6.39 6.49 -2.78
N PRO A 36 6.81 7.18 -1.71
CA PRO A 36 7.75 8.29 -1.82
C PRO A 36 9.14 7.78 -2.17
N PHE A 37 9.49 7.69 -3.47
CA PHE A 37 10.81 7.21 -3.85
C PHE A 37 11.94 8.14 -3.37
N PRO A 38 13.07 7.63 -2.88
CA PRO A 38 14.19 8.46 -2.42
C PRO A 38 14.64 9.45 -3.48
N LYS A 39 14.96 10.68 -3.05
CA LYS A 39 15.33 11.83 -3.91
C LYS A 39 14.20 12.45 -4.74
N THR A 40 12.94 12.06 -4.51
CA THR A 40 11.78 12.78 -5.08
C THR A 40 11.33 13.91 -4.16
N GLU A 41 10.66 14.92 -4.72
CA GLU A 41 10.05 16.01 -3.92
C GLU A 41 9.06 15.47 -2.87
N LEU A 42 8.29 14.43 -3.23
CA LEU A 42 7.39 13.77 -2.28
C LEU A 42 8.16 13.16 -1.10
N TYR A 43 9.29 12.50 -1.37
CA TYR A 43 10.14 11.97 -0.30
C TYR A 43 10.68 13.08 0.59
N HIS A 44 11.24 14.14 0.01
CA HIS A 44 11.78 15.27 0.78
C HIS A 44 10.72 15.91 1.68
N ARG A 45 9.51 16.12 1.14
CA ARG A 45 8.38 16.63 1.91
C ARG A 45 8.01 15.70 3.08
N LEU A 46 7.74 14.42 2.80
CA LEU A 46 7.30 13.48 3.83
C LEU A 46 8.38 13.18 4.89
N ASP A 47 9.66 13.24 4.52
CA ASP A 47 10.77 13.10 5.47
C ASP A 47 10.87 14.34 6.39
N SER A 48 10.67 15.55 5.85
CA SER A 48 10.62 16.78 6.64
C SER A 48 9.45 16.80 7.64
N GLU A 49 8.33 16.16 7.26
CA GLU A 49 7.15 15.95 8.10
C GLU A 49 7.33 14.79 9.11
N LYS A 50 8.48 14.12 9.09
CA LYS A 50 8.82 12.95 9.93
C LYS A 50 7.91 11.74 9.75
N ARG A 51 7.48 11.48 8.51
CA ARG A 51 6.50 10.42 8.20
C ARG A 51 7.13 9.16 7.63
N ILE A 52 8.31 9.22 7.00
CA ILE A 52 8.96 8.06 6.38
C ILE A 52 9.68 7.21 7.44
N PHE A 53 9.40 5.91 7.50
CA PHE A 53 9.97 5.01 8.51
C PHE A 53 10.90 3.92 7.98
N ARG A 54 11.05 3.77 6.65
CA ARG A 54 11.98 2.82 6.02
C ARG A 54 13.14 3.56 5.35
N LYS A 55 14.11 4.05 6.14
CA LYS A 55 15.22 4.91 5.63
C LYS A 55 16.61 4.27 5.73
N ASN A 56 16.71 3.02 6.18
CA ASN A 56 17.98 2.32 6.38
C ASN A 56 18.46 1.66 5.08
N TYR A 57 19.12 2.43 4.22
CA TYR A 57 19.63 1.94 2.94
C TYR A 57 21.01 1.29 3.07
N PRO A 58 21.31 0.22 2.30
CA PRO A 58 20.49 -0.35 1.21
C PRO A 58 19.41 -1.35 1.67
N ALA A 59 19.38 -1.74 2.95
CA ALA A 59 18.52 -2.82 3.45
C ALA A 59 17.02 -2.58 3.22
N ASP A 60 16.57 -1.33 3.32
CA ASP A 60 15.17 -0.94 3.16
C ASP A 60 14.72 -0.76 1.70
N TRP A 61 15.65 -0.83 0.72
CA TRP A 61 15.31 -0.63 -0.70
C TRP A 61 14.23 -1.61 -1.21
N LYS A 62 14.18 -2.82 -0.62
CA LYS A 62 13.19 -3.85 -0.94
C LYS A 62 11.74 -3.45 -0.65
N TYR A 63 11.50 -2.43 0.18
CA TYR A 63 10.14 -1.94 0.49
C TYR A 63 9.67 -0.85 -0.48
N TYR A 64 10.55 -0.31 -1.33
CA TYR A 64 10.22 0.73 -2.29
C TYR A 64 9.77 0.11 -3.63
N ASP A 65 8.69 -0.67 -3.60
CA ASP A 65 8.18 -1.46 -4.72
C ASP A 65 6.72 -1.16 -5.09
N THR A 66 6.11 -0.13 -4.47
CA THR A 66 4.68 0.22 -4.59
C THR A 66 3.70 -0.83 -4.05
N ALA A 67 4.19 -1.87 -3.38
CA ALA A 67 3.40 -2.90 -2.72
C ALA A 67 3.53 -2.87 -1.18
N HIS A 68 4.41 -2.01 -0.63
CA HIS A 68 4.58 -1.78 0.79
C HIS A 68 4.28 -0.32 1.19
N VAL A 69 3.75 -0.15 2.40
CA VAL A 69 3.66 1.16 3.06
C VAL A 69 5.02 1.47 3.70
N VAL A 70 5.54 2.66 3.41
CA VAL A 70 6.86 3.15 3.91
C VAL A 70 6.77 4.48 4.64
N HIS A 71 5.58 5.09 4.70
CA HIS A 71 5.30 6.35 5.38
C HIS A 71 4.02 6.28 6.22
N ARG A 72 3.88 7.20 7.18
CA ARG A 72 2.69 7.37 8.03
C ARG A 72 1.58 8.09 7.25
N PHE A 73 0.37 7.56 7.32
CA PHE A 73 -0.84 8.25 6.86
C PHE A 73 -1.24 9.37 7.83
N VAL A 74 -1.98 10.36 7.32
CA VAL A 74 -2.47 11.52 8.10
C VAL A 74 -3.99 11.55 8.23
N ASP A 75 -4.71 11.08 7.20
CA ASP A 75 -6.18 11.15 7.14
C ASP A 75 -6.89 9.81 7.48
N MET A 76 -6.12 8.77 7.82
CA MET A 76 -6.62 7.45 8.21
C MET A 76 -5.57 6.66 9.00
N THR A 77 -6.02 5.65 9.74
CA THR A 77 -5.14 4.69 10.43
C THR A 77 -4.60 3.62 9.48
N LEU A 78 -3.62 2.83 9.93
CA LEU A 78 -3.15 1.68 9.12
C LEU A 78 -4.25 0.61 9.04
N GLU A 79 -5.03 0.45 10.10
CA GLU A 79 -6.18 -0.43 10.20
C GLU A 79 -7.25 -0.03 9.19
N ASP A 80 -7.63 1.26 9.13
CA ASP A 80 -8.55 1.78 8.11
C ASP A 80 -8.03 1.49 6.68
N PHE A 81 -6.72 1.61 6.46
CA PHE A 81 -6.10 1.30 5.17
C PHE A 81 -6.20 -0.20 4.84
N ILE A 82 -5.90 -1.07 5.80
CA ILE A 82 -6.02 -2.53 5.66
C ILE A 82 -7.46 -2.92 5.36
N GLU A 83 -8.43 -2.41 6.13
CA GLU A 83 -9.86 -2.66 5.93
C GLU A 83 -10.33 -2.15 4.57
N GLY A 84 -9.88 -0.98 4.16
CA GLY A 84 -10.18 -0.42 2.84
C GLY A 84 -9.61 -1.25 1.69
N MET A 85 -8.36 -1.70 1.82
CA MET A 85 -7.73 -2.60 0.85
C MET A 85 -8.46 -3.94 0.78
N GLN A 86 -8.83 -4.53 1.93
CA GLN A 86 -9.61 -5.76 2.00
C GLN A 86 -10.97 -5.59 1.33
N TYR A 87 -11.66 -4.47 1.58
CA TYR A 87 -12.91 -4.14 0.92
C TYR A 87 -12.77 -4.12 -0.60
N MET A 88 -11.74 -3.45 -1.13
CA MET A 88 -11.48 -3.44 -2.58
C MET A 88 -11.23 -4.85 -3.13
N TYR A 89 -10.46 -5.66 -2.42
CA TYR A 89 -10.20 -7.05 -2.80
C TYR A 89 -11.50 -7.85 -2.91
N ASP A 90 -12.32 -7.83 -1.86
CA ASP A 90 -13.55 -8.61 -1.76
C ASP A 90 -14.54 -8.23 -2.86
N HIS A 91 -14.59 -6.95 -3.25
CA HIS A 91 -15.58 -6.44 -4.22
C HIS A 91 -15.08 -6.44 -5.67
N LEU A 92 -13.77 -6.38 -5.91
CA LEU A 92 -13.22 -6.29 -7.27
C LEU A 92 -12.58 -7.59 -7.76
N TYR A 93 -11.96 -8.36 -6.86
CA TYR A 93 -11.07 -9.47 -7.20
C TYR A 93 -11.55 -10.84 -6.67
N ALA A 94 -12.45 -10.89 -5.69
CA ALA A 94 -13.09 -12.15 -5.32
C ALA A 94 -13.68 -12.86 -6.56
N GLY A 95 -13.49 -14.17 -6.68
CA GLY A 95 -13.67 -14.91 -7.94
C GLY A 95 -15.03 -14.71 -8.63
N ASP A 96 -16.11 -14.57 -7.87
CA ASP A 96 -17.44 -14.32 -8.43
C ASP A 96 -17.58 -12.90 -9.00
N ASN A 97 -16.89 -11.90 -8.44
CA ASN A 97 -16.87 -10.53 -8.92
C ASN A 97 -16.08 -10.40 -10.23
N LEU A 98 -14.94 -11.10 -10.36
CA LEU A 98 -14.21 -11.17 -11.64
C LEU A 98 -15.05 -11.82 -12.75
N ARG A 99 -15.76 -12.92 -12.44
CA ARG A 99 -16.66 -13.58 -13.38
C ARG A 99 -17.82 -12.68 -13.78
N MET A 100 -18.41 -11.96 -12.83
CA MET A 100 -19.46 -10.97 -13.11
C MET A 100 -18.96 -9.90 -14.08
N ARG A 101 -17.79 -9.30 -13.82
CA ARG A 101 -17.18 -8.27 -14.67
C ARG A 101 -16.94 -8.81 -16.08
N PHE A 102 -16.33 -9.98 -16.21
CA PHE A 102 -16.16 -10.66 -17.50
C PHE A 102 -17.47 -10.83 -18.29
N ARG A 103 -18.56 -11.23 -17.61
CA ARG A 103 -19.89 -11.37 -18.25
C ARG A 103 -20.45 -10.03 -18.68
N LYS A 104 -20.21 -8.95 -17.93
CA LYS A 104 -20.59 -7.58 -18.34
C LYS A 104 -19.79 -7.14 -19.56
N SER A 105 -18.47 -7.34 -19.60
CA SER A 105 -17.63 -6.99 -20.75
C SER A 105 -18.12 -7.69 -22.02
N LEU A 106 -18.41 -8.99 -21.95
CA LEU A 106 -18.96 -9.76 -23.07
C LEU A 106 -20.28 -9.20 -23.60
N LYS A 107 -21.16 -8.71 -22.73
CA LYS A 107 -22.42 -8.07 -23.13
C LYS A 107 -22.18 -6.75 -23.85
N THR A 108 -21.21 -5.95 -23.39
CA THR A 108 -20.90 -4.62 -23.96
C THR A 108 -20.19 -4.72 -25.31
N ILE A 109 -19.15 -5.55 -25.42
CA ILE A 109 -18.28 -5.62 -26.61
C ILE A 109 -18.77 -6.63 -27.67
N GLY A 110 -19.79 -7.42 -27.34
CA GLY A 110 -20.38 -8.45 -28.18
C GLY A 110 -19.57 -9.75 -28.23
N SER A 111 -20.27 -10.86 -28.48
CA SER A 111 -19.71 -12.23 -28.49
C SER A 111 -18.91 -12.59 -29.75
N THR A 112 -18.37 -11.60 -30.46
CA THR A 112 -17.51 -11.82 -31.63
C THR A 112 -16.20 -12.48 -31.22
N ARG A 113 -15.44 -13.03 -32.18
CA ARG A 113 -14.11 -13.62 -31.89
C ARG A 113 -13.17 -12.62 -31.21
N HIS A 114 -13.18 -11.37 -31.66
CA HIS A 114 -12.35 -10.29 -31.09
C HIS A 114 -12.89 -9.84 -29.72
N GLY A 115 -14.21 -9.68 -29.57
CA GLY A 115 -14.84 -9.36 -28.29
C GLY A 115 -14.51 -10.40 -27.21
N LYS A 116 -14.65 -11.69 -27.52
CA LYS A 116 -14.26 -12.78 -26.60
C LYS A 116 -12.79 -12.71 -26.20
N ARG A 117 -11.88 -12.41 -27.12
CA ARG A 117 -10.44 -12.28 -26.82
C ARG A 117 -10.17 -11.11 -25.88
N ASN A 118 -10.82 -9.97 -26.10
CA ASN A 118 -10.65 -8.78 -25.26
C ASN A 118 -11.19 -9.00 -23.84
N ALA A 119 -12.39 -9.56 -23.70
CA ALA A 119 -12.93 -9.92 -22.38
C ALA A 119 -12.04 -10.95 -21.66
N MET A 120 -11.52 -11.95 -22.38
CA MET A 120 -10.62 -12.95 -21.80
C MET A 120 -9.29 -12.35 -21.35
N PHE A 121 -8.77 -11.35 -22.07
CA PHE A 121 -7.57 -10.62 -21.64
C PHE A 121 -7.84 -9.89 -20.32
N GLY A 122 -8.94 -9.14 -20.23
CA GLY A 122 -9.33 -8.47 -18.98
C GLY A 122 -9.50 -9.43 -17.81
N PHE A 123 -10.20 -10.55 -18.03
CA PHE A 123 -10.39 -11.58 -17.01
C PHE A 123 -9.06 -12.17 -16.51
N ARG A 124 -8.15 -12.52 -17.42
CA ARG A 124 -6.84 -13.08 -17.05
C ARG A 124 -5.99 -12.10 -16.25
N VAL A 125 -5.92 -10.85 -16.71
CA VAL A 125 -5.21 -9.81 -15.97
C VAL A 125 -5.84 -9.64 -14.59
N GLY A 126 -7.17 -9.60 -14.48
CA GLY A 126 -7.86 -9.56 -13.19
C GLY A 126 -7.53 -10.75 -12.27
N SER A 127 -7.45 -11.96 -12.82
CA SER A 127 -7.04 -13.16 -12.06
C SER A 127 -5.58 -13.11 -11.60
N ASP A 128 -4.66 -12.62 -12.42
CA ASP A 128 -3.26 -12.45 -12.02
C ASP A 128 -3.14 -11.41 -10.89
N TRP A 129 -3.93 -10.34 -10.98
CA TRP A 129 -3.98 -9.30 -9.95
C TRP A 129 -4.59 -9.75 -8.63
N GLN A 130 -5.37 -10.84 -8.60
CA GLN A 130 -5.84 -11.43 -7.36
C GLN A 130 -4.65 -11.81 -6.46
N GLN A 131 -3.65 -12.52 -7.01
CA GLN A 131 -2.45 -12.93 -6.27
C GLN A 131 -1.62 -11.74 -5.80
N VAL A 132 -1.50 -10.70 -6.64
CA VAL A 132 -0.80 -9.47 -6.28
C VAL A 132 -1.50 -8.76 -5.12
N PHE A 133 -2.83 -8.70 -5.14
CA PHE A 133 -3.63 -8.08 -4.07
C PHE A 133 -3.53 -8.85 -2.76
N GLU A 134 -3.64 -10.18 -2.81
CA GLU A 134 -3.41 -11.04 -1.65
C GLU A 134 -2.01 -10.80 -1.05
N GLN A 135 -0.96 -10.73 -1.88
CA GLN A 135 0.39 -10.46 -1.39
C GLN A 135 0.52 -9.09 -0.74
N VAL A 136 -0.13 -8.05 -1.29
CA VAL A 136 -0.13 -6.71 -0.70
C VAL A 136 -0.85 -6.70 0.65
N LEU A 137 -1.99 -7.38 0.77
CA LEU A 137 -2.71 -7.53 2.04
C LEU A 137 -1.84 -8.25 3.08
N GLU A 138 -1.16 -9.33 2.70
CA GLU A 138 -0.20 -10.01 3.59
C GLU A 138 0.92 -9.07 4.05
N ASN A 139 1.46 -8.23 3.16
CA ASN A 139 2.52 -7.27 3.51
C ASN A 139 2.01 -6.21 4.49
N LEU A 140 0.77 -5.76 4.34
CA LEU A 140 0.14 -4.82 5.26
C LEU A 140 -0.08 -5.45 6.64
N HIS A 141 -0.55 -6.71 6.70
CA HIS A 141 -0.70 -7.44 7.96
C HIS A 141 0.66 -7.66 8.64
N LYS A 142 1.69 -8.07 7.89
CA LYS A 142 3.06 -8.18 8.44
C LYS A 142 3.57 -6.86 9.03
N LEU A 143 3.28 -5.74 8.36
CA LEU A 143 3.63 -4.41 8.86
C LEU A 143 2.86 -4.07 10.14
N TYR A 144 1.56 -4.34 10.19
CA TYR A 144 0.73 -4.15 11.37
C TYR A 144 1.24 -4.97 12.55
N ASP A 145 1.39 -6.28 12.36
CA ASP A 145 1.80 -7.25 13.38
C ASP A 145 3.21 -6.96 13.93
N SER A 146 4.12 -6.47 13.08
CA SER A 146 5.48 -6.10 13.50
C SER A 146 5.51 -4.92 14.47
N GLY A 147 4.47 -4.08 14.49
CA GLY A 147 4.47 -2.82 15.23
C GLY A 147 5.41 -1.75 14.65
N ASP A 148 6.16 -2.03 13.57
CA ASP A 148 7.05 -1.08 12.91
C ASP A 148 6.28 0.18 12.46
N TYR A 149 4.99 0.03 12.15
CA TYR A 149 4.13 1.16 11.81
C TYR A 149 3.83 2.10 12.99
N TYR A 150 4.13 1.73 14.23
CA TYR A 150 3.83 2.59 15.39
C TYR A 150 5.10 3.05 16.12
N GLN A 151 6.25 2.52 15.72
CA GLN A 151 7.54 2.96 16.25
C GLN A 151 7.90 4.38 15.81
N ASP A 152 8.63 5.09 16.67
CA ASP A 152 9.19 6.42 16.39
C ASP A 152 10.59 6.27 15.78
N TRP A 153 10.64 6.30 14.45
CA TRP A 153 11.87 6.12 13.67
C TRP A 153 12.74 7.39 13.58
N TYR A 154 12.30 8.52 14.15
CA TYR A 154 13.03 9.79 14.12
C TYR A 154 13.69 10.12 15.46
N LYS A 155 13.22 9.52 16.55
CA LYS A 155 13.99 9.49 17.80
C LYS A 155 15.14 8.50 17.62
N SER A 156 16.33 9.05 17.35
CA SER A 156 17.53 8.27 17.13
C SER A 156 17.81 7.31 18.28
N SER A 157 18.25 6.11 17.93
CA SER A 157 19.07 5.22 18.75
C SER A 157 20.43 5.89 19.06
N THR A 158 20.45 6.93 19.89
CA THR A 158 21.66 7.57 20.46
C THR A 158 21.23 8.28 21.75
N VAL A 159 21.79 8.09 22.95
CA VAL A 159 23.03 7.47 23.45
C VAL A 159 22.75 6.94 24.87
N SER A 160 23.14 5.72 25.22
CA SER A 160 23.32 5.38 26.65
C SER A 160 24.61 6.04 27.13
N VAL A 161 24.50 7.28 27.63
CA VAL A 161 25.60 7.91 28.36
C VAL A 161 25.64 7.24 29.74
N SER A 162 26.58 6.33 29.95
CA SER A 162 26.95 5.92 31.31
C SER A 162 27.53 7.14 32.03
N ALA A 163 26.96 7.47 33.19
CA ALA A 163 27.42 8.57 34.03
C ALA A 163 28.93 8.42 34.33
N PRO A 164 29.74 9.50 34.27
CA PRO A 164 31.07 9.47 34.86
C PRO A 164 30.90 9.26 36.36
N VAL A 165 31.50 8.18 36.87
CA VAL A 165 31.56 7.88 38.30
C VAL A 165 32.39 8.98 38.97
N GLU A 166 31.76 9.70 39.89
CA GLU A 166 32.47 10.62 40.78
C GLU A 166 33.17 9.85 41.91
N ASN A 167 34.36 10.34 42.26
CA ASN A 167 35.13 10.11 43.49
C ASN A 167 36.26 9.06 43.46
N GLY A 168 37.48 9.57 43.24
CA GLY A 168 38.73 8.98 43.70
C GLY A 168 39.74 10.09 44.02
N VAL A 169 39.94 10.33 45.32
CA VAL A 169 40.85 11.31 45.94
C VAL A 169 42.32 11.09 45.50
N PRO A 170 43.14 12.15 45.32
CA PRO A 170 44.57 11.97 45.03
C PRO A 170 45.30 11.51 46.29
N VAL A 171 46.12 10.46 46.15
CA VAL A 171 47.12 10.06 47.15
C VAL A 171 48.50 10.45 46.64
N SER A 172 49.28 11.02 47.58
CA SER A 172 50.66 11.53 47.56
C SER A 172 50.92 12.87 46.88
#